data_AF-A0A3B9A6S1-F1
#
_entry.id   AF-A0A3B9A6S1-F1
#
_cell.length_a   1.000
_cell.length_b   1.000
_cell.length_c   1.000
_cell.angle_alpha   90.00
_cell.angle_beta   90.00
_cell.angle_gamma   90.00
#
_symmetry.space_group_name_H-M   'P 1'
#
loop_
_entity.id
_entity.type
_entity.pdbx_description
1 polymer ?
#
loop_
_entity_poly.entity_id
_entity_poly.type
_entity_poly.pdbx_seq_one_letter_code
_entity_poly.pdbx_strand_id
1 'polypeptide(L)'
;MNNLDDFQKFAELDPQNMLGEINNLPSQLERAWEMGNQLPLPDAGDIQHVLVAGMGGSAIGADLLGAYLEPLGRVPYFVQRDYTLPAWANSKSTLVIASSHSGNTEETLAVFERAIEKGCSVAAISTGGRIAELAEKRGIPLWRFNHPGQPRAAVGYSF
;
A
#
# COMPACT_ATOMS: atom_id res chain seq x y z
N MET A 1 -38.57 -4.04 6.35
CA MET A 1 -37.67 -3.28 5.46
C MET A 1 -36.95 -2.29 6.36
N ASN A 2 -35.61 -2.32 6.41
CA ASN A 2 -34.86 -1.40 7.26
C ASN A 2 -34.94 0.00 6.65
N ASN A 3 -35.30 1.01 7.45
CA ASN A 3 -35.24 2.40 7.05
C ASN A 3 -33.78 2.87 7.14
N LEU A 4 -33.14 3.12 5.98
CA LEU A 4 -31.74 3.57 5.92
C LEU A 4 -31.57 5.07 6.22
N ASP A 5 -32.67 5.82 6.33
CA ASP A 5 -32.64 7.24 6.74
C ASP A 5 -32.67 7.41 8.27
N ASP A 6 -32.81 6.32 9.03
CA ASP A 6 -32.81 6.32 10.49
C ASP A 6 -31.40 6.15 11.05
N PHE A 7 -30.65 7.26 11.09
CA PHE A 7 -29.24 7.28 11.53
C PHE A 7 -29.01 6.73 12.94
N GLN A 8 -30.03 6.74 13.81
CA GLN A 8 -29.92 6.19 15.17
C GLN A 8 -29.68 4.67 15.17
N LYS A 9 -30.08 3.98 14.09
CA LYS A 9 -29.91 2.52 13.95
C LYS A 9 -28.59 2.11 13.30
N PHE A 10 -27.77 3.05 12.88
CA PHE A 10 -26.53 2.72 12.16
C PHE A 10 -25.59 1.88 13.02
N ALA A 11 -25.46 2.18 14.30
CA ALA A 11 -24.63 1.39 15.22
C ALA A 11 -25.12 -0.07 15.36
N GLU A 12 -26.42 -0.32 15.27
CA GLU A 12 -26.99 -1.67 15.31
C GLU A 12 -26.79 -2.42 13.99
N LEU A 13 -26.81 -1.70 12.85
CA LEU A 13 -26.68 -2.25 11.50
C LEU A 13 -25.24 -2.37 11.01
N ASP A 14 -24.29 -1.68 11.65
CA ASP A 14 -22.85 -1.68 11.35
C ASP A 14 -22.04 -2.36 12.48
N PRO A 15 -22.18 -3.69 12.66
CA PRO A 15 -21.54 -4.41 13.76
C PRO A 15 -20.01 -4.42 13.68
N GLN A 16 -19.45 -4.00 12.53
CA GLN A 16 -18.01 -3.94 12.29
C GLN A 16 -17.48 -2.49 12.28
N ASN A 17 -18.33 -1.50 12.60
CA ASN A 17 -17.97 -0.09 12.77
C ASN A 17 -17.26 0.53 11.54
N MET A 18 -17.71 0.19 10.33
CA MET A 18 -17.22 0.80 9.10
C MET A 18 -17.42 2.32 9.07
N LEU A 19 -18.52 2.85 9.64
CA LEU A 19 -18.72 4.28 9.76
C LEU A 19 -17.60 4.95 10.58
N GLY A 20 -17.18 4.30 11.67
CA GLY A 20 -16.04 4.74 12.47
C GLY A 20 -14.73 4.71 11.67
N GLU A 21 -14.49 3.67 10.88
CA GLU A 21 -13.31 3.58 10.01
C GLU A 21 -13.25 4.72 8.98
N ILE A 22 -14.39 5.05 8.34
CA ILE A 22 -14.50 6.16 7.39
C ILE A 22 -14.16 7.48 8.08
N ASN A 23 -14.76 7.74 9.24
CA ASN A 23 -14.52 8.96 10.01
C ASN A 23 -13.06 9.05 10.52
N ASN A 24 -12.38 7.92 10.68
CA ASN A 24 -11.01 7.83 11.18
C ASN A 24 -9.94 8.01 10.08
N LEU A 25 -10.32 8.12 8.80
CA LEU A 25 -9.37 8.31 7.69
C LEU A 25 -8.36 9.46 7.92
N PRO A 26 -8.76 10.67 8.37
CA PRO A 26 -7.80 11.75 8.63
C PRO A 26 -6.69 11.36 9.61
N SER A 27 -7.05 10.66 10.70
CA SER A 27 -6.08 10.17 11.68
C SER A 27 -5.23 9.03 11.16
N GLN A 28 -5.73 8.20 10.22
CA GLN A 28 -4.88 7.21 9.54
C GLN A 28 -3.80 7.89 8.71
N LEU A 29 -4.16 8.92 7.93
CA LEU A 29 -3.23 9.68 7.10
C LEU A 29 -2.15 10.37 7.94
N GLU A 30 -2.55 11.01 9.04
CA GLU A 30 -1.61 11.65 9.97
C GLU A 30 -0.61 10.65 10.56
N ARG A 31 -1.10 9.50 11.05
CA ARG A 31 -0.25 8.44 11.60
C ARG A 31 0.68 7.83 10.54
N ALA A 32 0.18 7.60 9.33
CA ALA A 32 0.97 7.07 8.23
C ALA A 32 2.09 8.04 7.83
N TRP A 33 1.79 9.35 7.79
CA TRP A 33 2.75 10.41 7.54
C TRP A 33 3.84 10.47 8.63
N GLU A 34 3.44 10.48 9.91
CA GLU A 34 4.38 10.46 11.04
C GLU A 34 5.28 9.23 11.02
N MET A 35 4.71 8.06 10.71
CA MET A 35 5.45 6.80 10.58
C MET A 35 6.46 6.86 9.44
N GLY A 36 6.05 7.34 8.25
CA GLY A 36 6.93 7.47 7.10
C GLY A 36 8.14 8.37 7.36
N ASN A 37 7.96 9.45 8.14
CA ASN A 37 9.05 10.35 8.53
C ASN A 37 10.08 9.71 9.48
N GLN A 38 9.74 8.59 10.12
CA GLN A 38 10.63 7.87 11.05
C GLN A 38 11.31 6.67 10.40
N LEU A 39 10.86 6.27 9.21
CA LEU A 39 11.36 5.08 8.52
C LEU A 39 12.39 5.49 7.47
N PRO A 40 13.69 5.26 7.70
CA PRO A 40 14.72 5.69 6.77
C PRO A 40 14.57 4.94 5.45
N LEU A 41 14.53 5.69 4.36
CA LEU A 41 14.69 5.12 3.02
C LEU A 41 16.18 5.06 2.68
N PRO A 42 16.68 3.92 2.16
CA PRO A 42 18.04 3.86 1.65
C PRO A 42 18.17 4.77 0.43
N ASP A 43 19.41 5.15 0.10
CA ASP A 43 19.69 5.81 -1.16
C ASP A 43 19.27 4.90 -2.32
N ALA A 44 18.21 5.29 -3.03
CA ALA A 44 17.65 4.55 -4.14
C ALA A 44 18.27 4.98 -5.49
N GLY A 45 19.23 5.91 -5.48
CA GLY A 45 19.82 6.50 -6.67
C GLY A 45 18.80 7.30 -7.49
N ASP A 46 19.07 7.43 -8.79
CA ASP A 46 18.20 8.11 -9.74
C ASP A 46 17.00 7.21 -10.13
N ILE A 47 15.91 7.35 -9.39
CA ILE A 47 14.64 6.68 -9.71
C ILE A 47 13.98 7.38 -10.90
N GLN A 48 13.68 6.62 -11.94
CA GLN A 48 13.06 7.07 -13.19
C GLN A 48 11.64 6.54 -13.38
N HIS A 49 11.23 5.52 -12.61
CA HIS A 49 9.88 4.96 -12.64
C HIS A 49 9.46 4.49 -11.25
N VAL A 50 8.19 4.69 -10.90
CA VAL A 50 7.59 4.15 -9.67
C VAL A 50 6.46 3.21 -10.04
N LEU A 51 6.47 2.00 -9.48
CA LEU A 51 5.42 1.00 -9.62
C LEU A 51 4.97 0.56 -8.24
N VAL A 52 3.68 0.72 -7.95
CA VAL A 52 3.07 0.21 -6.71
C VAL A 52 2.26 -1.03 -7.03
N ALA A 53 2.69 -2.17 -6.51
CA ALA A 53 1.98 -3.43 -6.66
C ALA A 53 1.04 -3.64 -5.47
N GLY A 54 -0.23 -3.93 -5.74
CA GLY A 54 -1.24 -4.10 -4.70
C GLY A 54 -2.59 -4.48 -5.26
N MET A 55 -3.42 -5.12 -4.43
CA MET A 55 -4.80 -5.50 -4.76
C MET A 55 -5.79 -4.88 -3.77
N GLY A 56 -7.04 -4.70 -4.21
CA GLY A 56 -8.13 -4.22 -3.36
C GLY A 56 -7.80 -2.88 -2.68
N GLY A 57 -7.91 -2.82 -1.35
CA GLY A 57 -7.64 -1.60 -0.56
C GLY A 57 -6.25 -1.01 -0.79
N SER A 58 -5.23 -1.86 -0.91
CA SER A 58 -3.85 -1.43 -1.19
C SER A 58 -3.71 -0.78 -2.57
N ALA A 59 -4.46 -1.26 -3.56
CA ALA A 59 -4.47 -0.68 -4.89
C ALA A 59 -5.27 0.63 -4.94
N ILE A 60 -6.33 0.76 -4.12
CA ILE A 60 -7.11 1.99 -4.00
C ILE A 60 -6.26 3.11 -3.40
N GLY A 61 -5.48 2.84 -2.35
CA GLY A 61 -4.54 3.81 -1.79
C GLY A 61 -3.51 4.26 -2.83
N ALA A 62 -2.97 3.32 -3.60
CA ALA A 62 -2.04 3.61 -4.70
C ALA A 62 -2.68 4.46 -5.82
N ASP A 63 -3.93 4.21 -6.21
CA ASP A 63 -4.63 5.05 -7.20
C ASP A 63 -4.83 6.48 -6.68
N LEU A 64 -5.21 6.63 -5.40
CA LEU A 64 -5.38 7.94 -4.77
C LEU A 64 -4.05 8.71 -4.77
N LEU A 65 -2.94 8.03 -4.43
CA LEU A 65 -1.61 8.61 -4.50
C LEU A 65 -1.25 9.02 -5.93
N GLY A 66 -1.52 8.14 -6.91
CA GLY A 66 -1.28 8.44 -8.32
C GLY A 66 -2.04 9.69 -8.81
N ALA A 67 -3.30 9.84 -8.41
CA ALA A 67 -4.09 11.03 -8.71
C ALA A 67 -3.54 12.30 -8.02
N TYR A 68 -3.12 12.18 -6.75
CA TYR A 68 -2.50 13.28 -6.03
C TYR A 68 -1.15 13.71 -6.62
N LEU A 69 -0.37 12.75 -7.11
CA LEU A 69 0.94 12.97 -7.72
C LEU A 69 0.86 13.46 -9.16
N GLU A 70 -0.28 13.38 -9.86
CA GLU A 70 -0.38 13.76 -11.27
C GLU A 70 0.21 15.16 -11.58
N PRO A 71 -0.10 16.23 -10.83
CA PRO A 71 0.52 17.55 -11.06
C PRO A 71 1.89 17.75 -10.38
N LEU A 72 2.35 16.82 -9.54
CA LEU A 72 3.53 16.98 -8.68
C LEU A 72 4.70 16.07 -9.07
N GLY A 73 4.39 14.92 -9.65
CA GLY A 73 5.30 13.83 -9.94
C GLY A 73 6.31 14.21 -11.03
N ARG A 74 7.56 13.81 -10.82
CA ARG A 74 8.65 14.04 -11.77
C ARG A 74 8.95 12.83 -12.66
N VAL A 75 8.38 11.68 -12.30
CA VAL A 75 8.60 10.39 -12.96
C VAL A 75 7.28 9.66 -13.13
N PRO A 76 7.14 8.78 -14.13
CA PRO A 76 5.95 7.96 -14.31
C PRO A 76 5.63 7.11 -13.08
N TYR A 77 4.34 7.08 -12.73
CA TYR A 77 3.77 6.31 -11.63
C TYR A 77 2.77 5.28 -12.18
N PHE A 78 2.88 4.03 -11.73
CA PHE A 78 2.03 2.93 -12.18
C PHE A 78 1.47 2.15 -10.99
N VAL A 79 0.22 1.71 -11.10
CA VAL A 79 -0.39 0.77 -10.16
C VAL A 79 -0.51 -0.59 -10.83
N GLN A 80 0.14 -1.60 -10.24
CA GLN A 80 0.18 -2.97 -10.74
C GLN A 80 -0.76 -3.86 -9.93
N ARG A 81 -1.82 -4.34 -10.59
CA ARG A 81 -2.93 -5.11 -9.98
C ARG A 81 -3.02 -6.53 -10.53
N ASP A 82 -1.89 -7.09 -10.91
CA ASP A 82 -1.77 -8.40 -11.53
C ASP A 82 -0.42 -9.02 -11.16
N TYR A 83 -0.27 -10.32 -11.35
CA TYR A 83 0.91 -11.14 -11.02
C TYR A 83 2.18 -10.73 -11.78
N THR A 84 2.05 -10.01 -12.90
CA THR A 84 3.15 -9.79 -13.85
C THR A 84 3.87 -8.48 -13.59
N LEU A 85 5.18 -8.53 -13.30
CA LEU A 85 6.02 -7.34 -13.35
C LEU A 85 6.19 -6.88 -14.82
N PRO A 86 5.89 -5.62 -15.17
CA PRO A 86 6.07 -5.11 -16.52
C PRO A 86 7.52 -5.25 -17.00
N ALA A 87 7.72 -5.55 -18.29
CA ALA A 87 9.05 -5.84 -18.84
C ALA A 87 10.04 -4.66 -18.73
N TRP A 88 9.54 -3.43 -18.66
CA TRP A 88 10.35 -2.22 -18.47
C TRP A 88 10.87 -2.07 -17.04
N ALA A 89 10.23 -2.69 -16.05
CA ALA A 89 10.66 -2.68 -14.65
C ALA A 89 11.76 -3.74 -14.46
N ASN A 90 12.98 -3.40 -14.87
CA ASN A 90 14.08 -4.36 -14.96
C ASN A 90 15.44 -3.85 -14.47
N SER A 91 15.45 -2.75 -13.71
CA SER A 91 16.69 -2.13 -13.24
C SER A 91 16.47 -1.33 -11.96
N LYS A 92 17.58 -0.96 -11.31
CA LYS A 92 17.58 -0.17 -10.06
C LYS A 92 16.92 1.20 -10.17
N SER A 93 16.78 1.75 -11.38
CA SER A 93 16.07 3.02 -11.60
C SER A 93 14.54 2.87 -11.54
N THR A 94 14.02 1.65 -11.40
CA THR A 94 12.60 1.40 -11.09
C THR A 94 12.44 1.12 -9.61
N LEU A 95 11.65 1.95 -8.93
CA LEU A 95 11.19 1.70 -7.57
C LEU A 95 9.89 0.88 -7.62
N VAL A 96 9.93 -0.31 -7.04
CA VAL A 96 8.76 -1.18 -6.86
C VAL A 96 8.36 -1.17 -5.38
N ILE A 97 7.14 -0.71 -5.09
CA ILE A 97 6.55 -0.74 -3.75
C ILE A 97 5.49 -1.83 -3.70
N ALA A 98 5.73 -2.88 -2.92
CA ALA A 98 4.75 -3.94 -2.70
C ALA A 98 3.86 -3.60 -1.50
N SER A 99 2.59 -3.28 -1.77
CA SER A 99 1.59 -2.92 -0.76
C SER A 99 0.55 -4.02 -0.63
N SER A 100 0.55 -4.70 0.53
CA SER A 100 -0.44 -5.73 0.86
C SER A 100 -0.73 -5.67 2.34
N HIS A 101 -1.96 -5.34 2.74
CA HIS A 101 -2.35 -5.30 4.15
C HIS A 101 -2.08 -6.62 4.87
N SER A 102 -2.49 -7.75 4.28
CA SER A 102 -2.24 -9.09 4.84
C SER A 102 -0.80 -9.57 4.69
N GLY A 103 -0.06 -8.98 3.74
CA GLY A 103 1.28 -9.41 3.32
C GLY A 103 1.32 -10.73 2.54
N ASN A 104 0.16 -11.30 2.22
CA ASN A 104 0.03 -12.63 1.61
C ASN A 104 -0.73 -12.60 0.27
N THR A 105 -1.07 -11.42 -0.24
CA THR A 105 -1.70 -11.27 -1.56
C THR A 105 -0.77 -11.84 -2.63
N GLU A 106 -1.19 -12.91 -3.31
CA GLU A 106 -0.34 -13.69 -4.21
C GLU A 106 0.18 -12.84 -5.38
N GLU A 107 -0.68 -12.00 -5.96
CA GLU A 107 -0.34 -11.08 -7.05
C GLU A 107 0.80 -10.13 -6.64
N THR A 108 0.64 -9.52 -5.46
CA THR A 108 1.60 -8.56 -4.92
C THR A 108 2.92 -9.24 -4.56
N LEU A 109 2.85 -10.44 -3.98
CA LEU A 109 4.03 -11.23 -3.65
C LEU A 109 4.80 -11.65 -4.92
N ALA A 110 4.10 -12.08 -5.97
CA ALA A 110 4.72 -12.45 -7.24
C ALA A 110 5.48 -11.27 -7.89
N VAL A 111 4.88 -10.08 -7.88
CA VAL A 111 5.53 -8.86 -8.38
C VAL A 111 6.73 -8.47 -7.50
N PHE A 112 6.59 -8.57 -6.17
CA PHE A 112 7.67 -8.27 -5.22
C PHE A 112 8.89 -9.18 -5.44
N GLU A 113 8.70 -10.49 -5.52
CA GLU A 113 9.78 -11.45 -5.76
C GLU A 113 10.43 -11.21 -7.13
N ARG A 114 9.63 -11.00 -8.18
CA ARG A 114 10.15 -10.73 -9.52
C ARG A 114 10.92 -9.41 -9.59
N ALA A 115 10.51 -8.37 -8.86
CA ALA A 115 11.21 -7.09 -8.81
C ALA A 115 12.61 -7.24 -8.19
N ILE A 116 12.73 -8.05 -7.14
CA ILE A 116 14.02 -8.40 -6.53
C ILE A 116 14.91 -9.14 -7.54
N GLU A 117 14.37 -10.16 -8.21
CA GLU A 117 15.10 -10.94 -9.23
C GLU A 117 15.61 -10.06 -10.38
N LYS A 118 14.83 -9.05 -10.75
CA LYS A 118 15.16 -8.09 -11.81
C LYS A 118 16.07 -6.95 -11.35
N GLY A 119 16.47 -6.93 -10.08
CA GLY A 119 17.37 -5.90 -9.55
C GLY A 119 16.75 -4.51 -9.46
N CYS A 120 15.41 -4.42 -9.31
CA CYS A 120 14.74 -3.17 -9.03
C CYS A 120 15.12 -2.65 -7.63
N SER A 121 14.91 -1.35 -7.41
CA SER A 121 14.82 -0.82 -6.05
C SER A 121 13.47 -1.24 -5.48
N VAL A 122 13.43 -1.84 -4.28
CA VAL A 122 12.20 -2.45 -3.74
C VAL A 122 11.94 -1.94 -2.33
N ALA A 123 10.66 -1.71 -2.00
CA ALA A 123 10.17 -1.48 -0.64
C ALA A 123 8.85 -2.24 -0.43
N ALA A 124 8.50 -2.48 0.84
CA ALA A 124 7.29 -3.19 1.22
C ALA A 124 6.45 -2.40 2.24
N ILE A 125 5.12 -2.45 2.10
CA ILE A 125 4.15 -1.91 3.05
C ILE A 125 3.18 -3.02 3.43
N SER A 126 3.11 -3.38 4.71
CA SER A 126 2.27 -4.49 5.18
C SER A 126 2.02 -4.45 6.69
N THR A 127 0.98 -5.14 7.18
CA THR A 127 0.88 -5.44 8.61
C THR A 127 1.76 -6.64 9.01
N GLY A 128 2.06 -7.53 8.05
CA GLY A 128 2.93 -8.69 8.23
C GLY A 128 2.99 -9.63 7.04
N GLY A 129 2.81 -10.93 7.28
CA GLY A 129 2.77 -11.95 6.25
C GLY A 129 4.08 -12.16 5.50
N ARG A 130 3.98 -12.87 4.37
CA ARG A 130 5.11 -13.35 3.60
C ARG A 130 5.98 -12.24 3.03
N ILE A 131 5.38 -11.15 2.56
CA ILE A 131 6.12 -9.98 2.08
C ILE A 131 7.02 -9.42 3.19
N ALA A 132 6.50 -9.30 4.41
CA ALA A 132 7.27 -8.76 5.52
C ALA A 132 8.42 -9.69 5.93
N GLU A 133 8.18 -11.00 6.01
CA GLU A 133 9.22 -12.00 6.29
C GLU A 133 10.37 -11.94 5.27
N LEU A 134 10.01 -11.85 3.99
CA LEU A 134 10.99 -11.78 2.90
C LEU A 134 11.74 -10.45 2.91
N ALA A 135 11.06 -9.34 3.15
CA ALA A 135 11.68 -8.02 3.22
C ALA A 135 12.74 -7.98 4.33
N GLU A 136 12.38 -8.42 5.54
CA GLU A 136 13.30 -8.51 6.68
C GLU A 136 14.49 -9.43 6.40
N LYS A 137 14.23 -10.63 5.85
CA LYS A 137 15.27 -11.60 5.49
C LYS A 137 16.27 -11.06 4.46
N ARG A 138 15.82 -10.16 3.58
CA ARG A 138 16.61 -9.59 2.49
C ARG A 138 17.18 -8.20 2.80
N GLY A 139 16.86 -7.63 3.97
CA GLY A 139 17.23 -6.25 4.30
C GLY A 139 16.55 -5.20 3.42
N ILE A 140 15.38 -5.52 2.87
CA ILE A 140 14.56 -4.61 2.07
C ILE A 140 13.75 -3.71 3.02
N PRO A 141 13.63 -2.40 2.75
CA PRO A 141 12.80 -1.50 3.55
C PRO A 141 11.37 -2.03 3.70
N LEU A 142 10.92 -2.14 4.95
CA LEU A 142 9.59 -2.58 5.31
C LEU A 142 8.92 -1.51 6.18
N TRP A 143 7.81 -0.98 5.69
CA TRP A 143 6.93 -0.11 6.45
C TRP A 143 5.80 -0.95 7.04
N ARG A 144 6.02 -1.33 8.30
CA ARG A 144 5.08 -2.15 9.05
C ARG A 144 4.09 -1.26 9.79
N PHE A 145 2.81 -1.37 9.47
CA PHE A 145 1.75 -0.64 10.16
C PHE A 145 0.82 -1.58 10.94
N ASN A 146 0.06 -1.04 11.89
CA ASN A 146 -0.94 -1.77 12.63
C ASN A 146 -2.33 -1.22 12.31
N HIS A 147 -3.23 -2.10 11.87
CA HIS A 147 -4.63 -1.77 11.63
C HIS A 147 -5.50 -2.98 12.01
N PRO A 148 -6.23 -2.94 13.14
CA PRO A 148 -7.02 -4.07 13.63
C PRO A 148 -8.37 -4.24 12.89
N GLY A 149 -8.67 -3.36 11.94
CA GLY A 149 -9.93 -3.36 11.18
C GLY A 149 -9.82 -4.12 9.87
N GLN A 150 -10.79 -3.90 9.00
CA GLN A 150 -10.82 -4.55 7.69
C GLN A 150 -9.77 -3.93 6.76
N PRO A 151 -9.07 -4.72 5.92
CA PRO A 151 -8.06 -4.20 5.00
C PRO A 151 -8.54 -3.04 4.12
N ARG A 152 -9.81 -3.07 3.68
CA ARG A 152 -10.43 -2.02 2.85
C ARG A 152 -10.59 -0.67 3.56
N ALA A 153 -10.53 -0.67 4.89
CA ALA A 153 -10.59 0.54 5.72
C ALA A 153 -9.20 1.11 6.05
N ALA A 154 -8.11 0.45 5.67
CA ALA A 154 -6.74 0.87 5.98
C ALA A 154 -6.11 1.77 4.91
N VAL A 155 -6.93 2.40 4.05
CA VAL A 155 -6.47 3.10 2.84
C VAL A 155 -5.43 4.18 3.14
N GLY A 156 -5.54 4.86 4.29
CA GLY A 156 -4.60 5.91 4.71
C GLY A 156 -3.16 5.43 4.94
N TYR A 157 -2.93 4.14 5.15
CA TYR A 157 -1.59 3.55 5.28
C TYR A 157 -0.99 3.11 3.94
N SER A 158 -1.81 3.02 2.89
CA SER A 158 -1.40 2.63 1.53
C SER A 158 -1.42 3.78 0.53
N PHE A 159 -1.74 5.00 1.00
CA PHE A 159 -1.72 6.26 0.28
C PHE A 159 -0.38 6.96 0.48
#